data_AF-A0AAU3L4G8-F1
#
_entry.id   AF-A0AAU3L4G8-F1
#
_cell.length_a   1.000
_cell.length_b   1.000
_cell.length_c   1.000
_cell.angle_alpha   90.00
_cell.angle_beta   90.00
_cell.angle_gamma   90.00
#
_symmetry.space_group_name_H-M   'P 1'
#
loop_
_entity.id
_entity.type
_entity.pdbx_description
1 polymer ?
#
loop_
_entity_poly.entity_id
_entity_poly.type
_entity_poly.pdbx_seq_one_letter_code
_entity_poly.pdbx_strand_id
1 'polypeptide(L)'
;MTTEQEARDTIRRVLGDTHPDVKEFPAGNLSVTVHVGRHAATIDGHPETGWGWTVDPGEDDGFSGHELTAPTLEAALQAIRDTVAP
;
A
#
# COMPACT_ATOMS: atom_id res chain seq x y z
N MET A 1 13.74 0.17 9.31
CA MET A 1 13.25 -0.80 8.29
C MET A 1 11.88 -1.27 8.76
N THR A 2 10.87 -1.20 7.89
CA THR A 2 9.56 -1.81 8.17
C THR A 2 9.63 -3.24 7.67
N THR A 3 9.34 -4.21 8.52
CA THR A 3 9.30 -5.63 8.15
C THR A 3 7.97 -6.00 7.49
N GLU A 4 7.93 -7.12 6.76
CA GLU A 4 6.68 -7.69 6.24
C GLU A 4 5.60 -7.82 7.33
N GLN A 5 5.98 -8.29 8.53
CA GLN A 5 5.05 -8.50 9.63
C GLN A 5 4.47 -7.19 10.17
N GLU A 6 5.29 -6.14 10.32
CA GLU A 6 4.83 -4.81 10.73
C GLU A 6 3.90 -4.17 9.68
N ALA A 7 4.19 -4.39 8.40
CA ALA A 7 3.31 -3.96 7.32
C ALA A 7 1.95 -4.67 7.39
N ARG A 8 1.94 -6.00 7.54
CA ARG A 8 0.70 -6.79 7.70
C ARG A 8 -0.15 -6.35 8.90
N ASP A 9 0.48 -6.11 10.04
CA ASP A 9 -0.22 -5.63 11.25
C ASP A 9 -0.84 -4.25 11.02
N THR A 10 -0.08 -3.33 10.41
CA THR A 10 -0.56 -1.98 10.08
C THR A 10 -1.72 -2.02 9.10
N ILE A 11 -1.63 -2.84 8.04
CA ILE A 11 -2.70 -3.05 7.05
C ILE A 11 -3.96 -3.56 7.74
N ARG A 12 -3.83 -4.59 8.59
CA ARG A 12 -4.97 -5.15 9.31
C ARG A 12 -5.63 -4.14 10.24
N ARG A 13 -4.84 -3.30 10.90
CA ARG A 13 -5.35 -2.24 11.80
C ARG A 13 -6.12 -1.15 11.06
N VAL A 14 -5.66 -0.75 9.87
CA VAL A 14 -6.25 0.37 9.12
C VAL A 14 -7.41 -0.07 8.23
N LEU A 15 -7.20 -1.12 7.43
CA LEU A 15 -8.15 -1.61 6.43
C LEU A 15 -9.05 -2.76 6.94
N GLY A 16 -8.76 -3.30 8.12
CA GLY A 16 -9.52 -4.42 8.69
C GLY A 16 -9.05 -5.78 8.17
N ASP A 17 -9.96 -6.75 8.14
CA ASP A 17 -9.65 -8.11 7.70
C ASP A 17 -9.53 -8.15 6.17
N THR A 18 -8.30 -7.92 5.69
CA THR A 18 -7.90 -8.01 4.28
C THR A 18 -6.71 -8.97 4.16
N HIS A 19 -6.53 -9.53 2.97
CA HIS A 19 -5.41 -10.42 2.65
C HIS A 19 -4.38 -9.64 1.82
N PRO A 20 -3.41 -8.96 2.45
CA PRO A 20 -2.38 -8.25 1.73
C PRO A 20 -1.36 -9.22 1.11
N ASP A 21 -1.02 -8.98 -0.16
CA ASP A 21 0.23 -9.47 -0.73
C ASP A 21 1.32 -8.46 -0.35
N VAL A 22 2.34 -8.90 0.38
CA VAL A 22 3.44 -8.05 0.83
C VAL A 22 4.73 -8.66 0.33
N LYS A 23 5.53 -7.86 -0.38
CA LYS A 23 6.81 -8.26 -0.93
C LYS A 23 7.91 -7.32 -0.45
N GLU A 24 8.90 -7.88 0.23
CA GLU A 24 10.11 -7.18 0.64
C GLU A 24 11.20 -7.28 -0.43
N PHE A 25 11.91 -6.18 -0.67
CA PHE A 25 13.03 -6.11 -1.59
C PHE A 25 14.36 -5.99 -0.83
N PRO A 26 15.50 -6.42 -1.43
CA PRO A 26 16.80 -6.45 -0.75
C PRO A 26 17.30 -5.10 -0.18
N ALA A 27 16.76 -3.97 -0.67
CA ALA A 27 17.10 -2.63 -0.20
C ALA A 27 16.21 -2.14 0.98
N GLY A 28 15.31 -2.99 1.47
CA GLY A 28 14.33 -2.67 2.53
C GLY A 28 13.03 -2.10 2.01
N ASN A 29 12.90 -1.85 0.71
CA ASN A 29 11.65 -1.39 0.09
C ASN A 29 10.58 -2.47 0.25
N LEU A 30 9.34 -2.04 0.41
CA LEU A 30 8.18 -2.90 0.46
C LEU A 30 7.23 -2.55 -0.68
N SER A 31 6.65 -3.58 -1.28
CA SER A 31 5.49 -3.50 -2.16
C SER A 31 4.33 -4.21 -1.50
N VAL A 32 3.17 -3.58 -1.49
CA VAL A 32 1.96 -4.08 -0.84
C VAL A 32 0.82 -3.98 -1.84
N THR A 33 0.12 -5.08 -2.07
CA THR A 33 -1.16 -5.09 -2.77
C THR A 33 -2.27 -5.50 -1.81
N VAL A 34 -3.33 -4.70 -1.75
CA VAL A 34 -4.51 -4.97 -0.91
C VAL A 34 -5.78 -4.91 -1.74
N HIS A 35 -6.73 -5.77 -1.40
CA HIS A 35 -8.08 -5.72 -1.93
C HIS A 35 -9.03 -5.22 -0.85
N VAL A 36 -9.80 -4.17 -1.17
CA VAL A 36 -10.80 -3.56 -0.29
C VAL A 36 -12.13 -3.51 -1.02
N GLY A 37 -12.99 -4.49 -0.74
CA GLY A 37 -14.25 -4.66 -1.47
C GLY A 37 -14.00 -4.97 -2.95
N ARG A 38 -14.46 -4.09 -3.84
CA ARG A 38 -14.25 -4.18 -5.30
C ARG A 38 -12.97 -3.50 -5.78
N HIS A 39 -12.29 -2.77 -4.89
CA HIS A 39 -11.13 -1.95 -5.23
C HIS A 39 -9.85 -2.72 -4.96
N ALA A 40 -8.85 -2.52 -5.81
CA ALA A 40 -7.48 -2.96 -5.57
C ALA A 40 -6.63 -1.73 -5.27
N ALA A 41 -5.66 -1.83 -4.35
CA ALA A 41 -4.70 -0.75 -4.14
C ALA A 41 -3.29 -1.31 -4.03
N THR A 42 -2.35 -0.58 -4.62
CA THR A 42 -0.92 -0.87 -4.56
C THR A 42 -0.21 0.22 -3.79
N ILE A 43 0.76 -0.17 -2.97
CA ILE A 43 1.57 0.74 -2.16
C ILE A 43 3.01 0.25 -2.25
N ASP A 44 3.92 1.09 -2.71
CA ASP A 44 5.34 0.76 -2.69
C ASP A 44 6.14 1.90 -2.09
N GLY A 45 7.16 1.56 -1.30
CA GLY A 45 7.96 2.58 -0.67
C GLY A 45 8.93 2.08 0.37
N HIS A 46 9.47 3.05 1.08
CA HIS A 46 10.41 2.86 2.17
C HIS A 46 10.13 3.90 3.27
N PRO A 47 10.25 3.56 4.56
CA PRO A 47 10.10 4.54 5.64
C PRO A 47 11.00 5.79 5.53
N GLU A 48 12.13 5.70 4.81
CA GLU A 48 13.05 6.83 4.62
C GLU A 48 12.73 7.69 3.39
N THR A 49 12.09 7.11 2.36
CA THR A 49 11.82 7.81 1.09
C THR A 49 10.34 8.16 0.91
N GLY A 50 9.47 7.66 1.79
CA GLY A 50 8.02 7.77 1.66
C GLY A 50 7.41 6.59 0.90
N TRP A 51 6.09 6.65 0.79
CA TRP A 51 5.23 5.58 0.30
C TRP A 51 4.36 6.10 -0.81
N GLY A 52 4.58 5.59 -2.01
CA GLY A 52 3.68 5.83 -3.11
C GLY A 52 2.48 4.88 -3.02
N TRP A 53 1.30 5.33 -3.42
CA TRP A 53 0.10 4.49 -3.50
C TRP A 53 -0.81 4.87 -4.67
N THR A 54 -1.61 3.90 -5.12
CA THR A 54 -2.63 4.03 -6.17
C THR A 54 -3.81 3.12 -5.84
N VAL A 55 -5.03 3.54 -6.20
CA VAL A 55 -6.27 2.73 -6.13
C VAL A 55 -6.74 2.45 -7.55
N ASP A 56 -7.14 1.21 -7.79
CA ASP A 56 -7.54 0.65 -9.09
C ASP A 56 -6.53 0.97 -10.20
N PRO A 57 -5.26 0.53 -10.07
CA PRO A 57 -4.28 0.70 -11.14
C PRO A 57 -4.80 0.04 -12.42
N GLY A 58 -4.70 0.73 -13.56
CA GLY A 58 -5.18 0.22 -14.84
C GLY A 58 -4.41 -1.01 -15.33
N GLU A 59 -5.05 -1.83 -16.17
CA GLU A 59 -4.44 -3.06 -16.72
C GLU A 59 -3.27 -2.77 -17.70
N ASP A 60 -3.20 -1.55 -18.26
CA ASP A 60 -2.16 -1.10 -19.20
C ASP A 60 -1.04 -0.31 -18.51
N ASP A 61 -1.17 -0.08 -17.21
CA ASP A 61 -0.23 0.67 -16.38
C ASP A 61 0.91 -0.25 -15.91
N GLY A 62 1.61 -0.83 -16.89
CA GLY A 62 2.85 -1.55 -16.68
C GLY A 62 3.85 -0.64 -15.98
N PHE A 63 3.91 -0.73 -14.65
CA PHE A 63 4.76 0.11 -13.80
C PHE A 63 4.37 1.60 -13.81
N SER A 64 3.08 1.95 -13.77
CA SER A 64 2.73 3.36 -13.51
C SER A 64 3.07 3.71 -12.08
N GLY A 65 4.01 4.66 -11.96
CA GLY A 65 4.42 5.21 -10.69
C GLY A 65 3.21 5.66 -9.89
N HIS A 66 3.27 5.41 -8.60
CA HIS A 66 2.28 5.85 -7.64
C HIS A 66 1.80 7.27 -7.90
N GLU A 67 0.50 7.41 -8.14
CA GLU A 67 -0.12 8.71 -8.46
C GLU A 67 -0.09 9.64 -7.25
N LEU A 68 -0.03 9.05 -6.05
CA LEU A 68 -0.09 9.74 -4.78
C LEU A 68 1.06 9.26 -3.89
N THR A 69 1.50 10.14 -2.98
CA THR A 69 2.57 9.84 -2.02
C THR A 69 2.14 10.18 -0.61
N ALA A 70 2.65 9.41 0.34
CA ALA A 70 2.41 9.58 1.76
C ALA A 70 3.73 9.44 2.53
N PRO A 71 3.90 10.16 3.66
CA PRO A 71 5.12 10.09 4.46
C PRO A 71 5.28 8.74 5.18
N THR A 72 4.18 8.01 5.42
CA THR A 72 4.19 6.72 6.13
C THR A 72 3.25 5.71 5.46
N LEU A 73 3.51 4.42 5.69
CA LEU A 73 2.63 3.33 5.24
C LEU A 73 1.21 3.49 5.80
N GLU A 74 1.09 3.85 7.08
CA GLU A 74 -0.21 4.09 7.72
C GLU A 74 -0.98 5.24 7.04
N ALA A 75 -0.31 6.34 6.70
CA ALA A 75 -0.93 7.46 6.02
C ALA A 75 -1.41 7.09 4.60
N ALA A 76 -0.64 6.28 3.87
CA ALA A 76 -1.07 5.73 2.58
C ALA A 76 -2.32 4.85 2.74
N LEU A 77 -2.33 3.96 3.73
CA LEU A 77 -3.46 3.05 4.00
C LEU A 77 -4.72 3.81 4.44
N GLN A 78 -4.58 4.87 5.23
CA GLN A 78 -5.71 5.74 5.61
C GLN A 78 -6.29 6.44 4.38
N ALA A 79 -5.43 7.03 3.54
CA ALA A 79 -5.88 7.69 2.32
C ALA A 79 -6.56 6.71 1.34
N ILE A 80 -6.05 5.49 1.20
CA ILE A 80 -6.72 4.41 0.44
C ILE A 80 -8.10 4.14 1.02
N ARG A 81 -8.20 3.96 2.35
CA ARG A 81 -9.48 3.72 3.02
C ARG A 81 -10.49 4.82 2.75
N ASP A 82 -10.10 6.09 2.91
CA ASP A 82 -10.96 7.25 2.65
C ASP A 82 -11.36 7.35 1.17
N THR A 83 -10.52 6.86 0.26
CA THR A 83 -10.81 6.82 -1.18
C THR A 83 -11.83 5.76 -1.55
N VAL A 84 -11.74 4.56 -0.95
CA VAL A 84 -12.57 3.39 -1.32
C VAL A 84 -13.84 3.24 -0.47
N ALA A 85 -13.90 3.86 0.71
CA ALA A 85 -15.03 3.80 1.63
C ALA A 85 -15.54 5.22 1.96
N PRO A 86 -16.34 5.84 1.06
CA PRO A 86 -16.98 7.13 1.32
C PRO A 86 -18.11 7.06 2.36
#